data_AF-A0A644VS97-F1
#
_entry.id   AF-A0A644VS97-F1
#
_cell.length_a   1.000
_cell.length_b   1.000
_cell.length_c   1.000
_cell.angle_alpha   90.00
_cell.angle_beta   90.00
_cell.angle_gamma   90.00
#
_symmetry.space_group_name_H-M   'P 1'
#
loop_
_entity.id
_entity.type
_entity.pdbx_description
1 polymer ?
#
loop_
_entity_poly.entity_id
_entity_poly.type
_entity_poly.pdbx_seq_one_letter_code
_entity_poly.pdbx_strand_id
1 'polypeptide(L)' 'MASIKKHRGTHSVIYTYTNDAAEKKQRWETYQTFAEAHKRRAEVEYKQNEGTFIARSKQTISELMKNFVQLYGEKRSTF' A
#
# COMPACT_ATOMS: atom_id res chain seq x y z
N MET A 1 -9.91 0.82 -10.14
CA MET A 1 -10.63 2.11 -10.09
C MET A 1 -10.78 2.52 -8.63
N ALA A 2 -10.45 3.78 -8.31
CA ALA A 2 -10.52 4.31 -6.95
C ALA A 2 -11.70 5.29 -6.81
N SER A 3 -12.27 5.40 -5.61
CA SER A 3 -13.37 6.31 -5.32
C SER A 3 -13.13 7.12 -4.06
N ILE A 4 -13.79 8.27 -3.93
CA ILE A 4 -13.71 9.12 -2.74
C ILE A 4 -15.09 9.13 -2.07
N LYS A 5 -15.11 8.83 -0.76
CA LYS A 5 -16.30 8.90 0.08
C LYS A 5 -16.10 9.96 1.16
N LYS A 6 -17.05 10.88 1.29
CA LYS A 6 -17.05 11.87 2.38
C LYS A 6 -17.84 11.34 3.57
N HIS A 7 -17.29 11.43 4.77
CA HIS A 7 -18.00 11.06 6.00
C HIS A 7 -17.53 11.93 7.18
N ARG A 8 -18.47 12.53 7.92
CA ARG A 8 -18.21 13.36 9.12
C ARG A 8 -17.06 14.38 8.94
N GLY A 9 -17.02 15.07 7.80
CA GLY A 9 -16.00 16.09 7.50
C GLY A 9 -14.65 15.55 7.00
N THR A 10 -14.47 14.23 6.95
CA THR A 10 -13.27 13.58 6.40
C THR A 10 -13.54 12.97 5.02
N HIS A 11 -12.46 12.70 4.28
CA HIS A 11 -12.50 12.15 2.92
C HIS A 11 -11.74 10.83 2.87
N SER A 12 -12.42 9.73 2.57
CA SER A 12 -11.81 8.41 2.43
C SER A 12 -11.62 8.05 0.96
N VAL A 13 -10.39 7.68 0.57
CA VAL A 13 -10.06 7.08 -0.72
C VAL A 13 -10.19 5.57 -0.59
N ILE A 14 -11.03 4.99 -1.44
CA ILE A 14 -11.35 3.56 -1.45
C ILE A 14 -10.83 2.96 -2.75
N TYR A 15 -10.03 1.91 -2.67
CA TYR A 15 -9.49 1.23 -3.84
C TYR A 15 -9.32 -0.26 -3.60
N THR A 16 -9.33 -1.05 -4.68
CA THR A 16 -9.02 -2.48 -4.66
C THR A 16 -7.55 -2.72 -5.02
N TYR A 17 -6.95 -3.74 -4.43
CA TYR A 17 -5.59 -4.20 -4.72
C TYR A 17 -5.53 -5.72 -4.59
N THR A 18 -4.58 -6.33 -5.28
CA THR A 18 -4.25 -7.75 -5.12
C THR A 18 -3.12 -7.87 -4.11
N ASN A 19 -3.27 -8.72 -3.10
CA ASN A 19 -2.19 -9.00 -2.15
C ASN A 19 -1.25 -10.10 -2.68
N ASP A 20 -0.19 -10.39 -1.93
CA ASP A 20 0.79 -11.44 -2.29
C ASP A 20 0.17 -12.85 -2.39
N ALA A 21 -0.98 -13.07 -1.74
CA ALA A 21 -1.77 -14.29 -1.82
C ALA A 21 -2.74 -14.34 -3.02
N ALA A 22 -2.60 -13.43 -3.98
CA ALA A 22 -3.47 -13.28 -5.16
C ALA A 22 -4.96 -12.98 -4.85
N GLU A 23 -5.28 -12.56 -3.63
CA GLU A 23 -6.62 -12.19 -3.20
C GLU A 23 -6.90 -10.71 -3.48
N LYS A 24 -8.07 -10.42 -4.05
CA LYS A 24 -8.55 -9.04 -4.22
C LYS A 24 -9.07 -8.51 -2.89
N LYS A 25 -8.41 -7.49 -2.35
CA LYS A 25 -8.81 -6.81 -1.11
C LYS A 25 -9.14 -5.34 -1.36
N GLN A 26 -9.93 -4.75 -0.49
CA GLN A 26 -10.23 -3.32 -0.50
C GLN A 26 -9.42 -2.61 0.59
N ARG A 27 -8.93 -1.40 0.28
CA ARG A 27 -8.29 -0.49 1.23
C ARG A 27 -9.05 0.82 1.29
N TRP A 28 -9.05 1.37 2.49
CA TRP A 28 -9.65 2.65 2.83
C TRP A 28 -8.56 3.51 3.46
N GLU A 29 -8.29 4.67 2.87
CA GLU A 29 -7.36 5.66 3.37
C GLU A 29 -8.11 6.96 3.67
N THR A 30 -8.09 7.43 4.91
CA THR A 30 -8.82 8.64 5.33
C THR A 30 -7.90 9.85 5.36
N TYR A 31 -8.39 10.97 4.81
CA TYR A 31 -7.74 12.27 4.71
C TYR A 31 -8.61 13.37 5.30
N GLN A 32 -7.98 14.46 5.74
CA GLN A 32 -8.71 15.60 6.30
C GLN A 32 -9.28 16.49 5.20
N THR A 33 -8.55 16.68 4.10
CA THR A 33 -8.99 17.57 3.01
C THR A 33 -9.39 16.80 1.75
N PHE A 34 -10.29 17.39 0.97
CA PHE A 34 -10.66 16.86 -0.34
C PHE A 34 -9.47 16.85 -1.31
N ALA A 35 -8.63 17.89 -1.27
CA ALA A 35 -7.48 18.02 -2.15
C ALA A 35 -6.48 16.86 -1.96
N GLU A 36 -6.19 16.48 -0.71
CA GLU A 36 -5.35 15.31 -0.39
C GLU A 36 -5.98 14.00 -0.90
N ALA A 37 -7.28 13.79 -0.65
CA ALA A 37 -7.98 12.61 -1.12
C ALA A 37 -8.01 12.53 -2.66
N HIS A 38 -8.21 13.67 -3.33
CA HIS A 38 -8.20 13.78 -4.79
C HIS A 38 -6.82 13.47 -5.37
N LYS A 39 -5.76 14.07 -4.82
CA LYS A 39 -4.38 13.79 -5.21
C LYS A 39 -4.06 12.31 -5.04
N ARG A 40 -4.41 11.73 -3.88
CA ARG A 40 -4.18 10.31 -3.62
C ARG A 40 -4.95 9.41 -4.58
N ARG A 41 -6.21 9.72 -4.87
CA ARG A 41 -7.01 8.96 -5.83
C ARG A 41 -6.35 8.95 -7.21
N ALA A 42 -5.90 10.10 -7.70
CA ALA A 42 -5.19 10.21 -8.97
C ALA A 42 -3.89 9.39 -8.98
N GLU A 43 -3.09 9.44 -7.91
CA GLU A 43 -1.89 8.61 -7.77
C GLU A 43 -2.21 7.11 -7.80
N VAL A 44 -3.28 6.68 -7.11
CA VAL A 44 -3.71 5.28 -7.10
C VAL A 44 -4.15 4.85 -8.50
N GLU A 45 -4.96 5.65 -9.19
CA GLU A 45 -5.44 5.34 -10.55
C GLU A 45 -4.29 5.27 -11.55
N TYR A 46 -3.36 6.24 -11.52
CA TYR A 46 -2.18 6.26 -12.38
C TYR A 46 -1.31 5.00 -12.20
N LYS A 47 -0.94 4.69 -10.95
CA LYS A 47 -0.08 3.52 -10.65
C LYS A 47 -0.79 2.19 -10.92
N GLN A 48 -2.11 2.13 -10.75
CA GLN A 48 -2.89 0.93 -11.12
C GLN A 48 -2.88 0.72 -12.63
N ASN A 49 -2.97 1.80 -13.41
CA ASN A 49 -2.90 1.74 -14.86
C ASN A 49 -1.51 1.32 -15.37
N GLU A 50 -0.44 1.80 -14.72
CA GLU A 50 0.93 1.37 -15.02
C GLU A 50 1.27 -0.05 -14.52
N GLY A 51 0.45 -0.65 -13.67
CA GLY A 51 0.77 -1.93 -13.01
C GLY A 51 1.84 -1.82 -11.92
N THR A 52 2.24 -0.62 -11.52
CA THR A 52 3.26 -0.34 -10.49
C THR A 52 2.66 -0.05 -9.11
N PHE A 53 1.35 -0.23 -8.94
CA PHE A 53 0.67 0.11 -7.69
C PHE A 53 1.03 -0.82 -6.54
N ILE A 54 1.72 -0.27 -5.55
CA ILE A 54 1.96 -0.91 -4.26
C ILE A 54 1.04 -0.27 -3.23
N ALA A 55 0.14 -1.08 -2.65
CA ALA A 55 -0.69 -0.63 -1.54
C ALA A 55 0.18 -0.27 -0.34
N ARG A 56 -0.23 0.72 0.46
CA ARG A 56 0.55 1.15 1.62
C ARG A 56 0.66 -0.02 2.61
N SER A 57 1.87 -0.56 2.76
CA SER A 57 2.17 -1.58 3.77
C SER A 57 2.36 -0.91 5.13
N LYS A 58 2.02 -1.64 6.20
CA LYS A 58 2.39 -1.26 7.57
C LYS A 58 3.81 -1.69 7.93
N GLN A 59 4.42 -2.55 7.10
CA GLN A 59 5.75 -3.08 7.35
C GLN A 59 6.78 -1.97 7.24
N THR A 60 7.61 -1.85 8.27
CA THR A 60 8.71 -0.88 8.28
C THR A 60 9.89 -1.40 7.47
N ILE A 61 10.77 -0.50 7.02
CA ILE A 61 12.03 -0.88 6.37
C ILE A 61 12.86 -1.78 7.31
N SER A 62 12.84 -1.52 8.62
CA SER A 62 13.53 -2.33 9.61
C SER A 62 13.04 -3.78 9.63
N GLU A 63 11.72 -3.99 9.70
CA GLU A 63 11.13 -5.33 9.63
C GLU A 63 11.43 -6.03 8.30
N LEU A 64 11.40 -5.29 7.19
CA LEU A 64 11.78 -5.83 5.89
C LEU A 64 13.24 -6.29 5.88
N MET A 65 14.17 -5.47 6.35
CA MET A 65 15.59 -5.80 6.39
C MET A 65 15.88 -6.97 7.33
N LYS A 66 15.21 -7.04 8.48
CA LYS A 66 15.33 -8.16 9.41
C LYS A 66 14.91 -9.48 8.75
N ASN A 67 13.75 -9.50 8.08
CA ASN A 67 13.28 -10.69 7.36
C ASN A 67 14.24 -11.08 6.23
N PHE A 68 14.76 -10.10 5.50
CA PHE A 68 15.71 -10.33 4.41
C PHE A 68 17.01 -10.99 4.92
N VAL A 69 17.60 -10.46 5.99
CA VAL A 69 18.81 -11.04 6.61
C VAL A 69 18.51 -12.41 7.23
N GLN A 70 17.33 -12.63 7.81
CA GLN A 70 16.97 -13.95 8.34
C GLN A 70 16.81 -15.00 7.23
N LEU A 71 16.22 -14.64 6.08
CA LEU A 71 15.98 -15.55 4.96
C LEU A 71 17.23 -15.82 4.12
N TYR A 72 18.10 -14.82 3.96
CA TYR A 72 19.21 -14.86 3.01
C TYR A 72 20.59 -14.56 3.61
N GLY A 73 20.64 -14.13 4.87
CA GLY A 73 21.88 -13.70 5.54
C GLY A 73 22.72 -14.84 6.10
N GLU A 74 22.21 -16.08 6.17
CA GLU A 74 23.04 -17.24 6.46
C GLU A 74 23.72 -17.77 5.20
N LYS A 75 24.86 -17.15 4.86
CA LYS A 75 25.95 -17.86 4.19
C LYS A 75 26.89 -18.39 5.28
N ARG A 76 26.84 -19.72 5.46
CA ARG A 76 27.69 -20.57 6.31
C ARG A 76 28.98 -19.91 6.81
N SER A 77 29.13 -19.81 8.12
CA SER A 77 30.44 -19.85 8.78
C SER A 77 30.59 -21.20 9.48
N THR A 78 30.71 -22.27 8.70
CA THR A 78 31.34 -23.51 9.17
C THR A 78 32.84 -23.34 9.00
N PHE A 79 33.54 -23.12 10.11
CA PHE A 79 34.96 -23.33 10.26
C PHE A 79 35.16 -24.35 11.38
#